data_AF-A0A227J3N3-F1
#
_entry.id   AF-A0A227J3N3-F1
#
_cell.length_a   1.000
_cell.length_b   1.000
_cell.length_c   1.000
_cell.angle_alpha   90.00
_cell.angle_beta   90.00
_cell.angle_gamma   90.00
#
_symmetry.space_group_name_H-M   'P 1'
#
loop_
_entity.id
_entity.type
_entity.pdbx_description
1 polymer ?
#
loop_
_entity_poly.entity_id
_entity_poly.type
_entity_poly.pdbx_seq_one_letter_code
_entity_poly.pdbx_strand_id
1 'polypeptide(L)'
;ECRQIDENNNPTWLETIKSPVRNQAGDLIGILGMTRNITRRKMVETQLSLASKIFNNSQEGMVITDSNANIIDVNNAFSQITGFSAEEVIGKNPNILRSGHHDDAF
;
A
#
# COMPACT_ATOMS: atom_id res chain seq x y z
N GLU A 1 -13.10 7.93 -11.94
CA GLU A 1 -13.61 7.48 -10.62
C GLU A 1 -14.29 8.65 -9.94
N CYS A 2 -15.39 8.45 -9.24
CA CYS A 2 -16.05 9.48 -8.43
C CYS A 2 -16.54 8.90 -7.11
N ARG A 3 -16.57 9.73 -6.07
CA ARG A 3 -17.18 9.41 -4.79
C ARG A 3 -18.65 9.83 -4.83
N GLN A 4 -19.54 8.92 -4.50
CA GLN A 4 -20.98 9.16 -4.39
C GLN A 4 -21.49 8.67 -3.04
N ILE A 5 -22.74 9.00 -2.73
CA ILE A 5 -23.45 8.52 -1.55
C ILE A 5 -24.53 7.55 -2.05
N ASP A 6 -24.61 6.35 -1.47
CA ASP A 6 -25.67 5.39 -1.79
C ASP A 6 -27.01 5.75 -1.10
N GLU A 7 -28.05 4.96 -1.39
CA GLU A 7 -29.38 5.10 -0.79
C GLU A 7 -29.40 5.01 0.75
N ASN A 8 -28.37 4.42 1.35
CA ASN A 8 -28.20 4.25 2.79
C ASN A 8 -27.25 5.29 3.41
N ASN A 9 -26.95 6.36 2.67
CA ASN A 9 -26.04 7.43 3.08
C ASN A 9 -24.56 6.99 3.29
N ASN A 10 -24.15 5.84 2.72
CA ASN A 10 -22.76 5.39 2.80
C ASN A 10 -21.93 5.94 1.63
N PRO A 11 -20.68 6.36 1.87
CA PRO A 11 -19.78 6.78 0.80
C PRO A 11 -19.39 5.58 -0.06
N THR A 12 -19.71 5.65 -1.34
CA THR A 12 -19.32 4.66 -2.35
C THR A 12 -18.38 5.28 -3.37
N TRP A 13 -17.49 4.46 -3.92
CA TRP A 13 -16.65 4.82 -5.05
C TRP A 13 -17.15 4.11 -6.29
N LEU A 14 -17.41 4.89 -7.33
CA LEU A 14 -17.84 4.38 -8.62
C LEU A 14 -16.80 4.70 -9.69
N GLU A 15 -16.54 3.72 -10.52
CA GLU A 15 -15.75 3.86 -11.74
C GLU A 15 -16.70 3.71 -12.91
N THR A 16 -16.87 4.78 -13.70
CA THR A 16 -17.72 4.76 -14.88
C THR A 16 -16.88 4.96 -16.13
N ILE A 17 -16.97 4.02 -17.07
CA ILE A 17 -16.44 4.15 -18.42
C ILE A 17 -17.62 4.48 -19.34
N LYS A 18 -17.43 5.47 -20.21
CA LYS A 18 -18.43 5.91 -21.18
C LYS A 18 -17.85 5.82 -22.59
N SER A 19 -18.56 5.17 -23.50
CA SER A 19 -18.21 5.12 -24.92
C SER A 19 -19.35 5.69 -25.78
N PRO A 20 -19.06 6.54 -26.78
CA PRO A 20 -20.07 7.01 -27.71
C PRO A 20 -20.56 5.86 -28.57
N VAL A 21 -21.87 5.78 -28.77
CA VAL A 21 -22.49 4.85 -29.72
C VAL A 21 -22.83 5.64 -30.98
N ARG A 22 -22.34 5.17 -32.13
CA ARG A 22 -22.56 5.81 -33.43
C ARG A 22 -23.38 4.90 -34.33
N ASN A 23 -24.21 5.48 -35.19
CA ASN A 23 -24.88 4.74 -36.26
C ASN A 23 -23.91 4.40 -37.41
N GLN A 24 -24.40 3.73 -38.45
CA GLN A 24 -23.59 3.40 -39.64
C GLN A 24 -23.10 4.62 -40.43
N ALA A 25 -23.79 5.75 -40.33
CA ALA A 25 -23.38 7.02 -40.95
C ALA A 25 -22.33 7.78 -40.11
N GLY A 26 -21.98 7.29 -38.92
CA GLY A 26 -21.04 7.92 -38.01
C GLY A 26 -21.65 8.94 -37.05
N ASP A 27 -22.96 9.20 -37.13
CA ASP A 27 -23.66 10.13 -36.25
C ASP A 27 -23.72 9.57 -34.84
N LEU A 28 -23.52 10.44 -33.85
CA LEU A 28 -23.66 10.09 -32.43
C LEU A 28 -25.13 9.84 -32.12
N ILE A 29 -25.48 8.61 -31.73
CA ILE A 29 -26.85 8.22 -31.36
C ILE A 29 -27.02 7.93 -29.87
N GLY A 30 -25.94 7.91 -29.10
CA GLY A 30 -26.02 7.74 -27.65
C GLY A 30 -24.68 7.54 -26.97
N ILE A 31 -24.75 7.21 -25.68
CA ILE A 31 -23.59 6.90 -24.85
C ILE A 31 -23.88 5.59 -24.13
N LEU A 32 -22.98 4.62 -24.29
CA LEU A 32 -22.94 3.42 -23.47
C LEU A 32 -22.09 3.70 -22.24
N GLY A 33 -22.72 3.66 -21.07
CA GLY A 33 -22.04 3.78 -19.77
C GLY A 33 -21.97 2.42 -19.08
N MET A 34 -20.79 2.05 -18.59
CA MET A 34 -20.60 0.93 -17.67
C MET A 34 -20.09 1.48 -16.35
N THR A 35 -20.78 1.17 -15.25
CA THR A 35 -20.41 1.63 -13.90
C THR A 35 -20.08 0.44 -13.02
N ARG A 36 -18.93 0.50 -12.35
CA ARG A 36 -18.48 -0.50 -11.37
C ARG A 36 -18.35 0.15 -10.00
N ASN A 37 -18.87 -0.52 -8.97
CA ASN A 37 -18.57 -0.15 -7.59
C ASN A 37 -17.16 -0.64 -7.22
N ILE A 38 -16.29 0.30 -6.88
CA ILE A 38 -14.89 0.09 -6.51
C ILE A 38 -14.60 0.47 -5.04
N THR A 39 -15.64 0.63 -4.22
CA THR A 39 -15.53 1.06 -2.81
C THR A 39 -14.57 0.16 -2.03
N ARG A 40 -14.76 -1.17 -2.13
CA ARG A 40 -13.89 -2.14 -1.45
C ARG A 40 -12.43 -2.02 -1.87
N ARG A 41 -12.17 -1.83 -3.18
CA ARG A 41 -10.81 -1.64 -3.71
C ARG A 41 -10.18 -0.40 -3.08
N LYS A 42 -10.88 0.74 -3.11
CA LYS A 42 -10.40 2.00 -2.53
C LYS A 42 -10.17 1.93 -1.02
N MET A 43 -11.02 1.20 -0.28
CA MET A 43 -10.83 1.02 1.16
C MET A 43 -9.55 0.24 1.48
N VAL A 44 -9.29 -0.85 0.76
CA VAL A 44 -8.05 -1.64 0.91
C VAL A 44 -6.83 -0.81 0.53
N GLU A 45 -6.86 -0.11 -0.60
CA GLU A 45 -5.77 0.80 -1.02
C GLU A 45 -5.48 1.87 0.04
N THR A 46 -6.54 2.46 0.62
CA THR A 46 -6.41 3.48 1.67
C THR A 46 -5.82 2.91 2.95
N GLN A 47 -6.28 1.74 3.39
CA GLN A 47 -5.77 1.08 4.58
C GLN A 47 -4.29 0.68 4.42
N LEU A 48 -3.91 0.12 3.26
CA LEU A 48 -2.52 -0.19 2.95
C LEU A 48 -1.66 1.08 2.96
N SER A 49 -2.12 2.15 2.31
CA SER A 49 -1.40 3.44 2.30
C SER A 49 -1.22 4.00 3.71
N LEU A 50 -2.25 3.92 4.57
CA LEU A 50 -2.15 4.37 5.96
C LEU A 50 -1.15 3.52 6.75
N ALA A 51 -1.23 2.19 6.63
CA ALA A 51 -0.30 1.29 7.30
C ALA A 51 1.16 1.55 6.89
N SER A 52 1.43 1.69 5.58
CA SER A 52 2.77 2.04 5.08
C SER A 52 3.26 3.39 5.58
N LYS A 53 2.37 4.39 5.71
CA LYS A 53 2.74 5.70 6.27
C LYS A 53 3.07 5.61 7.76
N ILE A 54 2.29 4.84 8.53
CA ILE A 54 2.55 4.64 9.96
C ILE A 54 3.88 3.92 10.14
N PHE A 55 4.12 2.84 9.40
CA PHE A 55 5.37 2.09 9.42
C PHE A 55 6.58 3.00 9.14
N ASN A 56 6.53 3.78 8.07
CA ASN A 56 7.65 4.63 7.64
C ASN A 56 7.84 5.93 8.44
N ASN A 57 6.80 6.44 9.10
CA ASN A 57 6.89 7.66 9.91
C ASN A 57 7.06 7.38 11.41
N SER A 58 7.10 6.12 11.83
CA SER A 58 7.46 5.78 13.21
C SER A 58 8.87 6.28 13.53
N GLN A 59 9.10 6.72 14.76
CA GLN A 59 10.43 7.10 15.26
C GLN A 59 11.22 5.88 15.78
N GLU A 60 10.53 4.78 16.04
CA GLU A 60 11.16 3.52 16.45
C GLU A 60 11.60 2.72 15.22
N GLY A 61 12.82 2.17 15.26
CA GLY A 61 13.32 1.29 14.22
C GLY A 61 12.50 0.00 14.16
N MET A 62 11.88 -0.26 13.03
CA MET A 62 11.06 -1.45 12.79
C MET A 62 11.72 -2.33 11.72
N VAL A 63 11.72 -3.63 11.99
CA VAL A 63 12.23 -4.66 11.09
C VAL A 63 11.13 -5.70 10.91
N ILE A 64 10.83 -6.06 9.67
CA ILE A 64 9.95 -7.16 9.34
C ILE A 64 10.82 -8.30 8.82
N THR A 65 10.57 -9.53 9.30
CA THR A 65 11.31 -10.72 8.89
C THR A 65 10.39 -11.82 8.38
N ASP A 66 10.95 -12.72 7.57
CA ASP A 66 10.31 -14.00 7.24
C ASP A 66 10.43 -15.01 8.41
N SER A 67 9.88 -16.22 8.23
CA SER A 67 9.93 -17.27 9.25
C SER A 67 11.34 -17.78 9.57
N ASN A 68 12.34 -17.47 8.75
CA ASN A 68 13.74 -17.84 8.94
C ASN A 68 14.57 -16.66 9.48
N ALA A 69 13.92 -15.59 9.92
CA ALA A 69 14.53 -14.36 10.39
C ALA A 69 15.37 -13.63 9.33
N ASN A 70 15.06 -13.79 8.04
CA ASN A 70 15.62 -12.92 7.00
C ASN A 70 14.80 -11.63 6.94
N ILE A 71 15.47 -10.48 6.94
CA ILE A 71 14.85 -9.16 6.84
C ILE A 71 14.16 -9.04 5.49
N ILE A 72 12.86 -8.77 5.50
CA ILE A 72 12.05 -8.53 4.30
C ILE A 72 11.74 -7.05 4.10
N ASP A 73 11.74 -6.26 5.18
CA ASP A 73 11.53 -4.82 5.13
C ASP A 73 12.07 -4.14 6.39
N VAL A 74 12.44 -2.87 6.27
CA VAL A 74 12.83 -1.99 7.38
C VAL A 74 12.23 -0.60 7.17
N ASN A 75 11.85 0.07 8.25
CA ASN A 75 11.32 1.43 8.13
C ASN A 75 12.44 2.49 8.07
N ASN A 76 12.07 3.73 7.75
CA ASN A 76 13.03 4.85 7.70
C ASN A 76 13.77 5.08 9.03
N ALA A 77 13.10 4.91 10.18
CA ALA A 77 13.75 5.09 11.48
C ALA A 77 14.85 4.06 11.73
N PHE A 78 14.67 2.81 11.29
CA PHE A 78 15.73 1.80 11.36
C PHE A 78 17.01 2.30 10.70
N SER A 79 16.91 2.81 9.47
CA SER A 79 18.07 3.32 8.74
C SER A 79 18.68 4.57 9.38
N GLN A 80 17.85 5.47 9.92
CA GLN A 80 18.34 6.65 10.64
C GLN A 80 19.07 6.30 11.94
N ILE A 81 18.58 5.31 12.69
CA ILE A 81 19.14 4.90 13.99
C ILE A 81 20.41 4.08 13.80
N THR A 82 20.39 3.12 12.88
CA THR A 82 21.49 2.15 12.71
C THR A 82 22.54 2.58 11.71
N GLY A 83 22.18 3.47 10.77
CA GLY A 83 23.02 3.89 9.65
C GLY A 83 22.98 2.95 8.44
N PHE A 84 22.31 1.80 8.52
CA PHE A 84 22.18 0.88 7.39
C PHE A 84 21.02 1.25 6.46
N SER A 85 21.25 1.21 5.15
CA SER A 85 20.19 1.36 4.17
C SER A 85 19.33 0.09 4.11
N ALA A 86 18.09 0.21 3.62
CA ALA A 86 17.22 -0.95 3.42
C ALA A 86 17.87 -1.97 2.48
N GLU A 87 18.44 -1.50 1.35
CA GLU A 87 19.10 -2.32 0.35
C GLU A 87 20.28 -3.13 0.91
N GLU A 88 20.97 -2.58 1.90
CA GLU A 88 22.09 -3.27 2.55
C GLU A 88 21.64 -4.40 3.47
N VAL A 89 20.42 -4.36 3.99
CA VAL A 89 19.96 -5.29 5.03
C VAL A 89 18.89 -6.27 4.56
N ILE A 90 18.15 -5.96 3.48
CA ILE A 90 17.17 -6.90 2.93
C ILE A 90 17.83 -8.24 2.60
N GLY A 91 17.20 -9.33 3.04
CA GLY A 91 17.67 -10.70 2.88
C GLY A 91 18.73 -11.15 3.90
N LYS A 92 19.19 -10.26 4.78
CA LYS A 92 20.15 -10.61 5.86
C LYS A 92 19.42 -10.94 7.14
N ASN A 93 20.11 -11.59 8.06
CA ASN A 93 19.60 -11.81 9.41
C ASN A 93 19.89 -10.58 10.31
N PRO A 94 18.97 -10.14 11.20
CA PRO A 94 19.19 -9.01 12.11
C PRO A 94 20.44 -9.09 12.98
N ASN A 95 21.05 -10.28 13.12
CA ASN A 95 22.33 -10.47 13.78
C ASN A 95 23.48 -9.62 13.25
N ILE A 96 23.35 -9.03 12.05
CA ILE A 96 24.29 -8.02 11.54
C ILE A 96 24.45 -6.80 12.48
N LEU A 97 23.48 -6.58 13.37
CA LEU A 97 23.51 -5.51 14.37
C LEU A 97 24.13 -5.93 15.70
N ARG A 98 24.54 -7.20 15.87
CA ARG A 98 25.15 -7.67 17.13
C ARG A 98 26.45 -6.90 17.39
N SER A 99 26.50 -6.24 18.53
CA SER A 99 27.69 -5.53 19.00
C SER A 99 28.78 -6.46 19.55
N GLY A 100 28.45 -7.72 19.84
CA GLY A 100 29.34 -8.69 20.47
C GLY A 100 29.58 -8.46 21.97
N HIS A 101 28.93 -7.46 22.58
CA HIS A 101 29.09 -7.13 24.00
C HIS A 101 28.08 -7.84 24.91
N HIS A 102 27.09 -8.50 24.33
CA HIS A 102 26.04 -9.23 25.04
C HIS A 102 26.20 -10.74 24.77
N ASP A 103 25.94 -11.56 25.79
CA ASP A 103 25.96 -13.02 25.69
C ASP A 103 24.74 -13.53 24.90
N ASP A 104 24.69 -14.83 24.61
CA ASP A 104 23.59 -15.40 23.81
C ASP A 104 22.24 -15.42 24.55
N ALA A 105 22.22 -15.09 25.84
CA ALA A 105 20.98 -14.96 26.62
C ALA A 105 20.26 -13.63 26.36
N PHE A 106 20.88 -12.69 25.63
CA PHE A 106 20.40 -11.34 25.36
C PHE A 106 20.48 -11.03 23.85
#